data_AF-A0A0G0ATC9-F1
#
_entry.id   AF-A0A0G0ATC9-F1
#
_cell.length_a   1.000
_cell.length_b   1.000
_cell.length_c   1.000
_cell.angle_alpha   90.00
_cell.angle_beta   90.00
_cell.angle_gamma   90.00
#
_symmetry.space_group_name_H-M   'P 1'
#
loop_
_entity.id
_entity.type
_entity.pdbx_description
1 polymer ?
#
loop_
_entity_poly.entity_id
_entity_poly.type
_entity_poly.pdbx_seq_one_letter_code
_entity_poly.pdbx_strand_id
1 'polypeptide(L)'
;MRFRTLTSISEHATSTARLEDYLGRYSHGWTGLRCTVDELKVAGVDDASKGPNVIERLSNAASQAEAAVVVESVLKALIGAAIGIDAEDVDASKPLPEFGVDSLKAVEIRNHTKKELQSDISVFELLSAVPLADLSIKIASKSMLVKVSDI
;
A
#
# COMPACT_ATOMS: atom_id res chain seq x y z
N MET A 1 25.34 -35.24 49.34
CA MET A 1 25.40 -34.12 50.31
C MET A 1 25.34 -32.83 49.50
N ARG A 2 24.27 -32.02 49.65
CA ARG A 2 24.26 -30.65 50.24
C ARG A 2 25.05 -29.62 49.41
N PHE A 3 24.63 -28.39 49.12
CA PHE A 3 23.46 -27.57 49.43
C PHE A 3 23.47 -26.36 48.45
N ARG A 4 22.28 -25.82 48.23
CA ARG A 4 21.84 -24.56 47.61
C ARG A 4 22.61 -23.29 48.07
N THR A 5 22.81 -22.31 47.18
CA THR A 5 22.76 -20.86 47.52
C THR A 5 22.28 -20.00 46.34
N LEU A 6 21.42 -19.03 46.67
CA LEU A 6 20.73 -18.03 45.86
C LEU A 6 21.54 -16.73 45.79
N THR A 7 21.52 -15.99 44.67
CA THR A 7 21.57 -14.50 44.58
C THR A 7 21.16 -14.07 43.15
N SER A 8 19.96 -13.56 42.88
CA SER A 8 19.55 -12.14 42.90
C SER A 8 20.42 -11.19 42.05
N ILE A 9 19.99 -10.94 40.81
CA ILE A 9 20.20 -9.72 40.01
C ILE A 9 19.02 -9.69 39.03
N SER A 10 17.93 -9.02 39.37
CA SER A 10 17.66 -7.60 39.13
C SER A 10 17.59 -7.23 37.65
N GLU A 11 16.41 -6.72 37.27
CA GLU A 11 16.19 -5.60 36.35
C GLU A 11 16.00 -5.84 34.83
N HIS A 12 14.74 -5.52 34.43
CA HIS A 12 14.28 -5.02 33.13
C HIS A 12 14.24 -5.96 31.92
N ALA A 13 13.04 -6.50 31.62
CA ALA A 13 12.47 -6.52 30.26
C ALA A 13 11.04 -7.09 30.26
N THR A 14 10.05 -6.24 30.51
CA THR A 14 8.67 -6.46 30.10
C THR A 14 8.58 -6.48 28.56
N SER A 15 7.71 -7.34 28.01
CA SER A 15 7.11 -7.21 26.66
C SER A 15 7.68 -8.00 25.47
N THR A 16 8.19 -9.22 25.65
CA THR A 16 8.35 -10.19 24.53
C THR A 16 7.70 -11.55 24.80
N ALA A 17 7.70 -12.00 26.05
CA ALA A 17 7.17 -13.31 26.45
C ALA A 17 5.64 -13.49 26.33
N ARG A 18 4.87 -12.43 26.03
CA ARG A 18 3.40 -12.52 25.86
C ARG A 18 2.95 -12.62 24.41
N LEU A 19 3.86 -12.38 23.44
CA LEU A 19 3.55 -12.47 22.01
C LEU A 19 3.63 -13.91 21.50
N GLU A 20 4.56 -14.72 22.03
CA GLU A 20 4.67 -16.14 21.66
C GLU A 20 3.46 -16.95 22.12
N ASP A 21 2.93 -16.68 23.31
CA ASP A 21 1.68 -17.29 23.81
C ASP A 21 0.46 -16.88 22.98
N TYR A 22 0.48 -15.66 22.44
CA TYR A 22 -0.58 -15.14 21.57
C TYR A 22 -0.57 -15.87 20.22
N LEU A 23 0.61 -16.08 19.62
CA LEU A 23 0.73 -16.79 18.34
C LEU A 23 0.42 -18.29 18.47
N GLY A 24 0.73 -18.92 19.62
CA GLY A 24 0.40 -20.32 19.88
C GLY A 24 -1.10 -20.62 19.91
N ARG A 25 -1.94 -19.66 20.35
CA ARG A 25 -3.40 -19.82 20.45
C ARG A 25 -4.19 -19.58 19.16
N TYR A 26 -3.58 -19.12 18.08
CA TYR A 26 -4.26 -18.97 16.78
C TYR A 26 -3.80 -19.99 15.72
N SER A 27 -2.82 -20.85 16.05
CA SER A 27 -2.18 -21.76 15.08
C SER A 27 -2.96 -23.06 14.79
N HIS A 28 -4.06 -23.34 15.46
CA HIS A 28 -4.73 -24.66 15.39
C HIS A 28 -5.89 -24.76 14.37
N GLY A 29 -6.03 -23.80 13.46
CA GLY A 29 -7.08 -23.83 12.42
C GLY A 29 -6.62 -23.46 11.00
N TRP A 30 -5.34 -23.16 10.79
CA TRP A 30 -4.84 -22.64 9.50
C TRP A 30 -4.06 -23.70 8.72
N THR A 31 -4.63 -24.89 8.55
CA THR A 31 -4.22 -25.81 7.48
C THR A 31 -4.99 -25.45 6.22
N GLY A 32 -4.48 -24.47 5.46
CA GLY A 32 -5.08 -24.06 4.18
C GLY A 32 -4.50 -22.80 3.54
N LEU A 33 -4.00 -21.83 4.32
CA LEU A 33 -3.24 -20.70 3.77
C LEU A 33 -1.75 -21.00 3.80
N ARG A 34 -1.25 -21.71 2.79
CA ARG A 34 0.12 -21.51 2.35
C ARG A 34 0.17 -20.19 1.56
N CYS A 35 0.03 -19.06 2.24
CA CYS A 35 0.68 -17.86 1.76
C CYS A 35 2.13 -17.96 2.24
N THR A 36 2.96 -18.66 1.45
CA THR A 36 4.40 -18.53 1.62
C THR A 36 4.71 -17.05 1.41
N VAL A 37 5.51 -16.46 2.30
CA VAL A 37 6.00 -15.09 2.15
C VAL A 37 6.78 -14.92 0.82
N ASP A 38 7.13 -16.03 0.16
CA ASP A 38 7.68 -16.09 -1.20
C ASP A 38 6.66 -15.80 -2.33
N GLU A 39 5.35 -16.07 -2.16
CA GLU A 39 4.32 -15.69 -3.17
C GLU A 39 3.86 -14.23 -3.05
N LEU A 40 4.15 -13.56 -1.93
CA LEU A 40 3.98 -12.11 -1.77
C LEU A 40 5.11 -11.31 -2.44
N LYS A 41 6.00 -11.98 -3.19
CA LYS A 41 6.84 -11.36 -4.24
C LYS A 41 6.09 -11.31 -5.58
N VAL A 42 4.79 -11.00 -5.60
CA VAL A 42 4.22 -10.44 -6.82
C VAL A 42 4.69 -8.99 -6.90
N ALA A 43 5.56 -8.71 -7.86
CA ALA A 43 6.13 -7.39 -8.13
C ALA A 43 6.93 -6.76 -6.97
N GLY A 44 8.00 -7.46 -6.55
CA GLY A 44 9.27 -6.76 -6.61
C GLY A 44 9.50 -6.36 -8.06
N VAL A 45 8.96 -5.22 -8.49
CA VAL A 45 9.47 -4.56 -9.70
C VAL A 45 10.90 -4.23 -9.34
N ASP A 46 11.79 -5.07 -9.84
CA ASP A 46 13.20 -4.78 -9.93
C ASP A 46 13.38 -3.37 -10.48
N ASP A 47 14.17 -2.64 -9.74
CA ASP A 47 14.81 -1.37 -10.05
C ASP A 47 15.40 -1.40 -11.47
N ALA A 48 14.60 -1.11 -12.51
CA ALA A 48 15.12 -1.06 -13.89
C ALA A 48 14.33 -0.19 -14.87
N SER A 49 13.29 0.52 -14.43
CA SER A 49 12.60 1.52 -15.26
C SER A 49 12.03 2.65 -14.39
N LYS A 50 12.93 3.42 -13.78
CA LYS A 50 12.67 4.83 -13.49
C LYS A 50 12.41 5.51 -14.85
N GLY A 51 11.18 5.44 -15.33
CA GLY A 51 10.60 6.58 -16.04
C GLY A 51 10.76 7.82 -15.15
N PRO A 52 10.82 9.04 -15.71
CA PRO A 52 11.05 10.27 -14.94
C PRO A 52 10.22 10.23 -13.66
N ASN A 53 10.89 10.37 -12.51
CA ASN A 53 10.34 10.07 -11.18
C ASN A 53 8.89 10.57 -11.11
N VAL A 54 7.93 9.72 -10.79
CA VAL A 54 6.54 10.14 -10.53
C VAL A 54 6.53 11.34 -9.56
N ILE A 55 7.44 11.32 -8.58
CA ILE A 55 7.71 12.40 -7.65
C ILE A 55 8.13 13.70 -8.35
N GLU A 56 9.05 13.64 -9.32
CA GLU A 56 9.47 14.81 -10.12
C GLU A 56 8.35 15.30 -11.02
N ARG A 57 7.55 14.41 -11.61
CA ARG A 57 6.41 14.78 -12.46
C ARG A 57 5.31 15.49 -11.66
N LEU A 58 5.01 14.98 -10.46
CA LEU A 58 4.08 15.64 -9.53
C LEU A 58 4.64 16.97 -9.02
N SER A 59 5.94 17.03 -8.72
CA SER A 59 6.60 18.25 -8.25
C SER A 59 6.71 19.34 -9.32
N ASN A 60 6.74 18.96 -10.60
CA ASN A 60 6.76 19.87 -11.76
C ASN A 60 5.38 20.14 -12.36
N ALA A 61 4.32 19.49 -11.86
CA ALA A 61 2.97 19.74 -12.35
C ALA A 61 2.60 21.22 -12.12
N ALA A 62 2.23 21.90 -13.20
CA ALA A 62 1.92 23.33 -13.17
C ALA A 62 0.50 23.59 -12.65
N SER A 63 -0.34 22.57 -12.57
CA SER A 63 -1.74 22.67 -12.14
C SER A 63 -2.23 21.38 -11.49
N GLN A 64 -3.25 21.49 -10.63
CA GLN A 64 -3.87 20.34 -9.98
C GLN A 64 -4.42 19.33 -11.01
N ALA A 65 -4.91 19.81 -12.15
CA ALA A 65 -5.34 18.96 -13.26
C ALA A 65 -4.19 18.13 -13.84
N GLU A 66 -3.00 18.71 -14.04
CA GLU A 66 -1.83 17.96 -14.51
C GLU A 66 -1.37 16.92 -13.47
N ALA A 67 -1.37 17.30 -12.19
CA ALA A 67 -1.06 16.36 -11.12
C ALA A 67 -2.05 15.20 -11.09
N ALA A 68 -3.36 15.45 -11.26
CA ALA A 68 -4.39 14.43 -11.33
C ALA A 68 -4.17 13.48 -12.52
N VAL A 69 -3.78 13.97 -13.69
CA VAL A 69 -3.44 13.13 -14.85
C VAL A 69 -2.24 12.23 -14.57
N VAL A 70 -1.20 12.75 -13.90
CA VAL A 70 -0.05 11.94 -13.49
C VAL A 70 -0.49 10.87 -12.49
N VAL A 71 -1.26 11.22 -11.46
CA VAL A 71 -1.79 10.27 -10.48
C VAL A 71 -2.65 9.20 -11.17
N GLU A 72 -3.53 9.59 -12.08
CA GLU A 72 -4.40 8.66 -12.81
C GLU A 72 -3.57 7.65 -13.60
N SER A 73 -2.53 8.11 -14.31
CA SER A 73 -1.65 7.21 -15.06
C SER A 73 -0.93 6.19 -14.16
N VAL A 74 -0.54 6.61 -12.94
CA VAL A 74 0.08 5.72 -11.95
C VAL A 74 -0.93 4.72 -11.42
N LEU A 75 -2.14 5.16 -11.08
CA LEU A 75 -3.17 4.27 -10.58
C LEU A 75 -3.60 3.24 -11.65
N LYS A 76 -3.72 3.65 -12.92
CA LYS A 76 -3.97 2.73 -14.04
C LYS A 76 -2.89 1.65 -14.14
N ALA A 77 -1.62 2.03 -14.03
CA ALA A 77 -0.52 1.07 -14.03
C ALA A 77 -0.58 0.11 -12.83
N LEU A 78 -0.88 0.62 -11.63
CA LEU A 78 -1.03 -0.21 -10.43
C LEU A 78 -2.21 -1.18 -10.52
N ILE A 79 -3.36 -0.71 -11.02
CA ILE A 79 -4.56 -1.53 -11.20
C ILE A 79 -4.30 -2.58 -12.28
N GLY A 80 -3.78 -2.16 -13.45
CA GLY A 80 -3.42 -3.07 -14.54
C GLY A 80 -2.49 -4.19 -14.06
N ALA A 81 -1.43 -3.83 -13.32
CA ALA A 81 -0.53 -4.81 -12.71
C ALA A 81 -1.23 -5.73 -11.71
N ALA A 82 -2.19 -5.20 -10.92
CA ALA A 82 -2.92 -5.97 -9.90
C ALA A 82 -3.94 -6.95 -10.50
N ILE A 83 -4.50 -6.67 -11.68
CA ILE A 83 -5.52 -7.53 -12.33
C ILE A 83 -5.02 -8.25 -13.59
N GLY A 84 -3.80 -7.96 -14.05
CA GLY A 84 -3.16 -8.62 -15.18
C GLY A 84 -3.59 -8.09 -16.55
N ILE A 85 -3.90 -6.79 -16.65
CA ILE A 85 -4.19 -6.11 -17.92
C ILE A 85 -3.25 -4.92 -18.12
N ASP A 86 -3.17 -4.41 -19.34
CA ASP A 86 -2.39 -3.21 -19.63
C ASP A 86 -3.04 -1.95 -19.04
N ALA A 87 -2.21 -0.98 -18.64
CA ALA A 87 -2.67 0.27 -18.04
C ALA A 87 -3.59 1.08 -18.97
N GLU A 88 -3.45 0.89 -20.27
CA GLU A 88 -4.27 1.51 -21.33
C GLU A 88 -5.67 0.88 -21.44
N ASP A 89 -5.84 -0.38 -21.01
CA ASP A 89 -7.14 -1.05 -20.96
C ASP A 89 -7.94 -0.72 -19.68
N VAL A 90 -7.33 -0.04 -18.71
CA VAL A 90 -7.99 0.40 -17.47
C VAL A 90 -8.84 1.65 -17.74
N ASP A 91 -10.16 1.49 -17.72
CA ASP A 91 -11.12 2.58 -17.89
C ASP A 91 -11.20 3.48 -16.63
N ALA A 92 -10.75 4.74 -16.74
CA ALA A 92 -10.78 5.67 -15.61
C ALA A 92 -12.19 6.06 -15.13
N SER A 93 -13.20 5.81 -15.96
CA SER A 93 -14.59 6.14 -15.66
C SER A 93 -15.23 5.13 -14.70
N LYS A 94 -14.59 3.97 -14.50
CA LYS A 94 -15.09 2.89 -13.64
C LYS A 94 -14.46 2.94 -12.26
N PRO A 95 -15.20 2.54 -11.21
CA PRO A 95 -14.66 2.41 -9.87
C PRO A 95 -13.81 1.15 -9.72
N LEU A 96 -12.82 1.16 -8.81
CA LEU A 96 -11.90 0.04 -8.58
C LEU A 96 -12.59 -1.32 -8.34
N PRO A 97 -13.68 -1.41 -7.56
CA PRO A 97 -14.35 -2.68 -7.31
C PRO A 97 -14.89 -3.35 -8.57
N GLU A 98 -15.25 -2.59 -9.61
CA GLU A 98 -15.74 -3.15 -10.88
C GLU A 98 -14.65 -3.85 -11.69
N PHE A 99 -13.38 -3.55 -11.41
CA PHE A 99 -12.23 -4.26 -12.00
C PHE A 99 -11.88 -5.56 -11.28
N GLY A 100 -12.62 -5.95 -10.24
CA GLY A 100 -12.27 -7.10 -9.40
C GLY A 100 -11.11 -6.81 -8.47
N VAL A 101 -10.93 -5.54 -8.09
CA VAL A 101 -9.97 -5.14 -7.04
C VAL A 101 -10.62 -5.38 -5.68
N ASP A 102 -10.15 -6.42 -4.98
CA ASP A 102 -10.56 -6.74 -3.62
C ASP A 102 -9.77 -5.94 -2.56
N SER A 103 -10.14 -6.09 -1.29
CA SER A 103 -9.49 -5.43 -0.16
C SER A 103 -7.97 -5.68 -0.05
N LEU A 104 -7.49 -6.87 -0.44
CA LEU A 104 -6.05 -7.16 -0.39
C LEU A 104 -5.27 -6.33 -1.41
N LYS A 105 -5.73 -6.33 -2.67
CA LYS A 105 -5.14 -5.53 -3.75
C LYS A 105 -5.26 -4.03 -3.47
N ALA A 106 -6.37 -3.60 -2.88
CA ALA A 106 -6.56 -2.20 -2.48
C ALA A 106 -5.56 -1.75 -1.39
N VAL A 107 -5.15 -2.64 -0.48
CA VAL A 107 -4.09 -2.33 0.51
C VAL A 107 -2.73 -2.15 -0.18
N GLU A 108 -2.42 -2.95 -1.20
CA GLU A 108 -1.20 -2.81 -1.99
C GLU A 108 -1.18 -1.46 -2.73
N ILE A 109 -2.27 -1.13 -3.42
CA ILE A 109 -2.43 0.16 -4.12
C ILE A 109 -2.28 1.33 -3.15
N ARG A 110 -2.87 1.24 -1.95
CA ARG A 110 -2.70 2.26 -0.91
C ARG A 110 -1.22 2.43 -0.52
N ASN A 111 -0.50 1.34 -0.30
CA ASN A 111 0.90 1.38 0.11
C ASN A 111 1.78 2.00 -1.00
N HIS A 112 1.53 1.65 -2.26
CA HIS A 112 2.19 2.27 -3.41
C HIS A 112 1.88 3.76 -3.51
N THR A 113 0.61 4.14 -3.43
CA THR A 113 0.17 5.55 -3.44
C THR A 113 0.86 6.37 -2.34
N LYS A 114 0.99 5.81 -1.13
CA LYS A 114 1.68 6.47 -0.02
C LYS A 114 3.17 6.64 -0.28
N LYS A 115 3.82 5.65 -0.90
CA LYS A 115 5.26 5.65 -1.19
C LYS A 115 5.62 6.60 -2.34
N GLU A 116 4.84 6.58 -3.42
CA GLU A 116 5.17 7.29 -4.66
C GLU A 116 4.51 8.67 -4.76
N LEU A 117 3.27 8.79 -4.30
CA LEU A 117 2.46 10.01 -4.41
C LEU A 117 2.45 10.80 -3.09
N GLN A 118 3.04 10.27 -2.01
CA GLN A 118 3.01 10.87 -0.66
C GLN A 118 1.61 11.34 -0.25
N SER A 119 0.60 10.53 -0.59
CA SER A 119 -0.81 10.80 -0.32
C SER A 119 -1.36 9.72 0.61
N ASP A 120 -2.01 10.12 1.70
CA ASP A 120 -2.64 9.19 2.63
C ASP A 120 -4.13 9.03 2.24
N ILE A 121 -4.41 7.93 1.53
CA ILE A 121 -5.78 7.52 1.20
C ILE A 121 -6.19 6.29 2.01
N SER A 122 -7.47 6.24 2.37
CA SER A 122 -8.06 5.09 3.06
C SER A 122 -8.36 3.97 2.07
N VAL A 123 -8.23 2.72 2.50
CA VAL A 123 -8.67 1.55 1.72
C VAL A 123 -10.16 1.65 1.38
N PHE A 124 -10.97 2.22 2.29
CA PHE A 124 -12.40 2.44 2.05
C PHE A 124 -12.66 3.44 0.91
N GLU A 125 -11.81 4.47 0.76
CA GLU A 125 -11.94 5.42 -0.35
C GLU A 125 -11.61 4.73 -1.68
N LEU A 126 -10.59 3.86 -1.69
CA LEU A 126 -10.22 3.07 -2.87
C LEU A 126 -11.31 2.07 -3.27
N LEU A 127 -11.95 1.43 -2.30
CA LEU A 127 -13.05 0.47 -2.54
C LEU A 127 -14.42 1.14 -2.68
N SER A 128 -14.47 2.48 -2.68
CA SER A 128 -15.72 3.21 -2.88
C SER A 128 -16.16 3.13 -4.34
N ALA A 129 -17.45 3.34 -4.59
CA ALA A 129 -18.03 3.42 -5.93
C ALA A 129 -17.70 4.75 -6.64
N VAL A 130 -16.48 5.26 -6.45
CA VAL A 130 -15.99 6.51 -7.04
C VAL A 130 -15.15 6.17 -8.26
N PRO A 131 -15.36 6.82 -9.41
CA PRO A 131 -14.54 6.64 -10.59
C PRO A 131 -13.05 6.88 -10.31
N LEU A 132 -12.18 6.17 -11.03
CA LEU A 132 -10.74 6.33 -10.89
C LEU A 132 -10.29 7.77 -11.17
N ALA A 133 -10.92 8.45 -12.12
CA ALA A 133 -10.64 9.85 -12.45
C ALA A 133 -10.95 10.81 -11.27
N ASP A 134 -12.05 10.60 -10.55
CA ASP A 134 -12.37 11.40 -9.37
C ASP A 134 -11.45 11.06 -8.19
N LEU A 135 -11.07 9.78 -8.06
CA LEU A 135 -10.08 9.35 -7.07
C LEU A 135 -8.71 9.97 -7.33
N SER A 136 -8.26 10.07 -8.59
CA SER A 136 -6.98 10.65 -8.93
C SER A 136 -6.90 12.14 -8.57
N ILE A 137 -7.98 12.88 -8.79
CA ILE A 137 -8.12 14.28 -8.35
C ILE A 137 -8.01 14.37 -6.83
N LYS A 138 -8.77 13.56 -6.09
CA LYS A 138 -8.71 13.54 -4.62
C LYS A 138 -7.32 13.19 -4.08
N ILE A 139 -6.64 12.24 -4.70
CA ILE A 139 -5.29 11.81 -4.31
C ILE A 139 -4.28 12.93 -4.60
N ALA A 140 -4.40 13.60 -5.74
CA ALA A 140 -3.57 14.75 -6.11
C ALA A 140 -3.75 15.91 -5.12
N SER A 141 -4.98 16.26 -4.74
CA SER A 141 -5.24 17.31 -3.75
C SER A 141 -4.73 16.97 -2.34
N LYS A 142 -4.61 15.68 -1.99
CA LYS A 142 -4.06 15.23 -0.71
C LYS A 142 -2.55 14.95 -0.74
N SER A 143 -1.92 15.02 -1.92
CA SER A 143 -0.51 14.73 -2.08
C SER A 143 0.34 15.88 -1.56
N MET A 144 1.34 15.57 -0.73
CA MET A 144 2.31 16.57 -0.23
C MET A 144 3.27 17.06 -1.33
N LEU A 145 3.25 16.46 -2.52
CA LEU A 145 4.17 16.77 -3.62
C LEU A 145 3.65 17.85 -4.57
N VAL A 146 2.34 18.10 -4.56
CA VAL A 146 1.72 19.09 -5.45
C VAL A 146 1.93 20.47 -4.86
N LYS A 147 2.81 21.27 -5.48
CA LYS A 147 3.11 22.66 -5.06
C LYS A 147 2.06 23.68 -5.48
N VAL A 148 1.04 23.24 -6.22
CA VAL A 148 -0.01 24.11 -6.73
C VAL A 148 -0.80 24.61 -5.53
N SER A 149 -0.55 25.86 -5.15
CA SER A 149 -1.34 26.54 -4.14
C SER A 149 -2.75 26.68 -4.70
N ASP A 150 -3.71 26.02 -4.06
CA ASP A 150 -5.14 26.27 -4.28
C ASP A 150 -5.37 27.78 -4.07
N ILE A 151 -5.79 28.47 -5.13
CA ILE A 151 -6.14 29.91 -5.11
C ILE A 151 -7.65 30.07 -5.07
#